data_AF-A0A7D5M9N9-F1
#
_entry.id   AF-A0A7D5M9N9-F1
#
_cell.length_a   1.000
_cell.length_b   1.000
_cell.length_c   1.000
_cell.angle_alpha   90.00
_cell.angle_beta   90.00
_cell.angle_gamma   90.00
#
_symmetry.space_group_name_H-M   'P 1'
#
loop_
_entity.id
_entity.type
_entity.pdbx_description
1 polymer ?
#
loop_
_entity_poly.entity_id
_entity_poly.type
_entity_poly.pdbx_seq_one_letter_code
_entity_poly.pdbx_strand_id
1 'polypeptide(L)'
;MSLTITTCKHHVADIEGEFVCKDCGKVLGYSEVASVNDKNTHSIGMFGLSEHYAIAARLAKNLNLPQFAIQTIVQTSIKLCKKNISKKYAILFATIYACRIHEIPRLLEDIFLELENSSGKKIRRSEKAVLRSLNKISKKIDEEQFRIISPTKYHYHQAYLAKIQHIIINEAGNEYFETIRTRSYRMLQSIDTDPSSSAKEAILSSTTSIMRPKIREILA
;
A
#
# COMPACT_ATOMS: atom_id res chain seq x y z
N MET A 1 18.05 39.11 -9.70
CA MET A 1 17.36 38.61 -8.48
C MET A 1 17.55 37.10 -8.44
N SER A 2 18.32 36.62 -7.48
CA SER A 2 18.66 35.20 -7.27
C SER A 2 17.53 34.50 -6.52
N LEU A 3 17.00 33.41 -7.08
CA LEU A 3 16.14 32.46 -6.39
C LEU A 3 16.88 31.12 -6.29
N THR A 4 17.76 31.03 -5.28
CA THR A 4 18.17 29.76 -4.66
C THR A 4 17.14 29.45 -3.56
N ILE A 5 16.58 28.25 -3.39
CA ILE A 5 17.22 26.95 -3.14
C ILE A 5 16.32 25.82 -3.70
N THR A 6 16.83 25.05 -4.67
CA THR A 6 16.47 23.64 -4.87
C THR A 6 17.28 22.79 -3.90
N THR A 7 16.64 21.96 -3.05
CA THR A 7 17.21 20.71 -2.51
C THR A 7 16.22 20.00 -1.55
N CYS A 8 15.93 18.71 -1.77
CA CYS A 8 15.90 17.81 -0.62
C CYS A 8 17.37 17.56 -0.26
N LYS A 9 17.83 18.20 0.82
CA LYS A 9 19.25 18.31 1.21
C LYS A 9 19.74 17.08 1.98
N HIS A 10 19.11 15.92 1.73
CA HIS A 10 19.02 14.74 2.60
C HIS A 10 20.03 14.76 3.75
N HIS A 11 19.61 15.31 4.90
CA HIS A 11 20.33 15.11 6.15
C HIS A 11 20.17 13.64 6.52
N VAL A 12 21.17 12.86 6.13
CA VAL A 12 21.22 11.43 6.41
C VAL A 12 21.38 11.26 7.90
N ALA A 13 20.44 10.54 8.50
CA ALA A 13 20.59 10.04 9.85
C ALA A 13 20.66 8.52 9.79
N ASP A 14 21.63 7.96 10.51
CA ASP A 14 21.63 6.54 10.81
C ASP A 14 20.59 6.31 11.91
N ILE A 15 19.58 5.50 11.59
CA ILE A 15 18.60 5.02 12.53
C ILE A 15 18.61 3.51 12.40
N GLU A 16 19.09 2.83 13.44
CA GLU A 16 19.08 1.36 13.53
C GLU A 16 19.75 0.65 12.34
N GLY A 17 20.82 1.23 11.78
CA GLY A 17 21.58 0.64 10.66
C GLY A 17 20.99 0.94 9.28
N GLU A 18 19.92 1.73 9.20
CA GLU A 18 19.37 2.28 7.95
C GLU A 18 19.73 3.76 7.80
N PHE A 19 20.20 4.14 6.61
CA PHE A 19 20.37 5.53 6.25
C PHE A 19 19.02 6.09 5.81
N VAL A 20 18.35 6.82 6.69
CA VAL A 20 17.01 7.36 6.43
C VAL A 20 17.07 8.87 6.29
N CYS A 21 16.34 9.38 5.30
CA CYS A 21 16.03 10.80 5.19
C CYS A 21 15.11 11.24 6.34
N LYS A 22 15.61 12.05 7.28
CA LYS A 22 14.79 12.57 8.40
C LYS A 22 13.54 13.34 7.96
N ASP A 23 13.65 14.06 6.85
CA ASP A 23 12.58 14.98 6.41
C ASP A 23 11.49 14.27 5.60
N CYS A 24 11.82 13.14 4.98
CA CYS A 24 10.97 12.48 3.99
C CYS A 24 10.74 10.99 4.25
N GLY A 25 11.40 10.40 5.24
CA GLY A 25 11.24 8.99 5.64
C GLY A 25 11.70 7.98 4.59
N LYS A 26 12.34 8.43 3.51
CA LYS A 26 12.87 7.57 2.46
C LYS A 26 14.15 6.90 2.93
N VAL A 27 14.20 5.57 2.83
CA VAL A 27 15.43 4.79 3.05
C VAL A 27 16.35 5.00 1.85
N LEU A 28 17.57 5.48 2.13
CA LEU A 28 18.58 5.83 1.13
C LEU A 28 19.67 4.76 1.00
N GLY A 29 19.82 3.89 2.02
CA GLY A 29 20.77 2.79 2.03
C GLY A 29 20.83 2.10 3.39
N TYR A 30 21.70 1.10 3.51
CA TYR A 30 21.97 0.36 4.75
C TYR A 30 23.44 0.57 5.14
N SER A 31 23.71 0.72 6.44
CA SER A 31 25.07 0.84 6.98
C SER A 31 25.78 -0.51 6.92
N GLU A 32 26.94 -0.57 6.25
CA GLU A 32 27.71 -1.82 6.05
C GLU A 32 28.26 -2.41 7.36
N VAL A 33 28.28 -1.65 8.46
CA VAL A 33 28.98 -2.03 9.70
C VAL A 33 28.05 -2.59 10.80
N ALA A 34 26.74 -2.41 10.70
CA ALA A 34 25.80 -2.84 11.75
C ALA A 34 25.35 -4.32 11.63
N SER A 35 25.69 -5.02 10.54
CA SER A 35 25.11 -6.34 10.25
C SER A 35 25.69 -7.52 11.04
N VAL A 36 26.75 -7.33 11.84
CA VAL A 36 27.50 -8.47 12.41
C VAL A 36 27.46 -8.59 13.94
N ASN A 37 27.28 -7.52 14.73
CA ASN A 37 27.56 -7.62 16.19
C ASN A 37 26.49 -7.18 17.21
N ASP A 38 25.32 -6.65 16.82
CA ASP A 38 24.43 -5.99 17.80
C ASP A 38 23.15 -6.75 18.20
N LYS A 39 23.17 -8.09 18.22
CA LYS A 39 22.04 -8.85 18.81
C LYS A 39 21.82 -8.60 20.32
N ASN A 40 22.80 -8.03 21.02
CA ASN A 40 22.79 -7.92 22.48
C ASN A 40 22.68 -6.47 23.03
N THR A 41 22.59 -5.44 22.18
CA THR A 41 22.51 -4.03 22.62
C THR A 41 21.19 -3.35 22.24
N HIS A 42 20.37 -3.96 21.37
CA HIS A 42 19.00 -3.51 21.14
C HIS A 42 18.13 -3.85 22.37
N SER A 43 18.15 -2.94 23.34
CA SER A 43 17.00 -2.79 24.23
C SER A 43 15.81 -2.38 23.35
N ILE A 44 14.90 -3.32 23.13
CA ILE A 44 13.64 -3.08 22.42
C ILE A 44 12.89 -2.02 23.23
N GLY A 45 12.97 -0.76 22.80
CA GLY A 45 12.22 0.37 23.36
C GLY A 45 10.73 0.26 23.03
N MET A 46 10.06 -0.78 23.54
CA MET A 46 8.63 -1.06 23.35
C MET A 46 7.88 -0.88 24.68
N PHE A 47 7.83 0.34 25.20
CA PHE A 47 6.88 0.68 26.27
C PHE A 47 6.03 1.86 25.81
N GLY A 48 4.86 1.54 25.22
CA GLY A 48 3.83 2.50 24.77
C GLY A 48 3.32 2.32 23.32
N LEU A 49 4.06 1.60 22.47
CA LEU A 49 3.77 1.38 21.04
C LEU A 49 3.13 0.02 20.72
N SER A 50 2.97 -0.84 21.73
CA SER A 50 2.65 -2.28 21.58
C SER A 50 1.34 -2.52 20.82
N GLU A 51 0.29 -1.74 21.08
CA GLU A 51 -1.01 -1.94 20.44
C GLU A 51 -1.03 -1.54 18.96
N HIS A 52 -0.45 -0.38 18.61
CA HIS A 52 -0.43 0.08 17.22
C HIS A 52 0.46 -0.84 16.38
N TYR A 53 1.59 -1.25 16.92
CA TYR A 53 2.47 -2.23 16.29
C TYR A 53 1.76 -3.58 16.12
N ALA A 54 1.10 -4.11 17.15
CA ALA A 54 0.39 -5.39 17.06
C ALA A 54 -0.72 -5.36 15.99
N ILE A 55 -1.49 -4.27 15.90
CA ILE A 55 -2.52 -4.13 14.88
C ILE A 55 -1.88 -4.00 13.49
N ALA A 56 -0.85 -3.16 13.33
CA ALA A 56 -0.16 -2.97 12.05
C ALA A 56 0.54 -4.26 11.56
N ALA A 57 1.18 -4.99 12.46
CA ALA A 57 1.84 -6.27 12.17
C ALA A 57 0.83 -7.34 11.77
N ARG A 58 -0.32 -7.43 12.45
CA ARG A 58 -1.40 -8.34 12.05
C ARG A 58 -1.96 -7.99 10.68
N LEU A 59 -2.22 -6.70 10.42
CA LEU A 59 -2.67 -6.22 9.10
C LEU A 59 -1.66 -6.54 8.01
N ALA A 60 -0.38 -6.29 8.28
CA ALA A 60 0.69 -6.58 7.33
C ALA A 60 0.82 -8.07 7.06
N LYS A 61 0.69 -8.93 8.07
CA LYS A 61 0.67 -10.39 7.87
C LYS A 61 -0.49 -10.81 6.97
N ASN A 62 -1.69 -10.34 7.25
CA ASN A 62 -2.89 -10.79 6.53
C ASN A 62 -2.97 -10.21 5.11
N LEU A 63 -2.50 -8.98 4.91
CA LEU A 63 -2.42 -8.33 3.61
C LEU A 63 -1.09 -8.58 2.88
N ASN A 64 -0.20 -9.42 3.42
CA ASN A 64 1.16 -9.64 2.92
C ASN A 64 1.88 -8.32 2.56
N LEU A 65 1.89 -7.37 3.50
CA LEU A 65 2.59 -6.10 3.35
C LEU A 65 4.06 -6.26 3.78
N PRO A 66 5.00 -5.58 3.11
CA PRO A 66 6.41 -5.59 3.48
C PRO A 66 6.64 -4.87 4.82
N GLN A 67 7.74 -5.22 5.49
CA GLN A 67 8.07 -4.72 6.83
C GLN A 67 8.13 -3.19 6.90
N PHE A 68 8.68 -2.52 5.88
CA PHE A 68 8.76 -1.05 5.83
C PHE A 68 7.37 -0.39 5.86
N ALA A 69 6.33 -1.05 5.33
CA ALA A 69 4.97 -0.53 5.36
C ALA A 69 4.42 -0.51 6.80
N ILE A 70 4.82 -1.45 7.66
CA ILE A 70 4.41 -1.50 9.08
C ILE A 70 4.87 -0.24 9.80
N GLN A 71 6.13 0.16 9.61
CA GLN A 71 6.67 1.36 10.24
C GLN A 71 5.90 2.61 9.80
N THR A 72 5.62 2.76 8.50
CA THR A 72 4.81 3.87 7.98
C THR A 72 3.40 3.88 8.58
N ILE A 73 2.77 2.71 8.73
CA ILE A 73 1.43 2.58 9.33
C ILE A 73 1.45 3.02 10.79
N VAL A 74 2.42 2.54 11.57
CA VAL A 74 2.55 2.87 12.99
C VAL A 74 2.78 4.37 13.19
N GLN A 75 3.76 4.95 12.49
CA GLN A 75 4.07 6.37 12.61
C GLN A 75 2.89 7.27 12.19
N THR A 76 2.27 6.97 11.05
CA THR A 76 1.13 7.75 10.53
C THR A 76 -0.08 7.63 11.45
N SER A 77 -0.40 6.43 11.93
CA SER A 77 -1.56 6.22 12.80
C SER A 77 -1.40 6.95 14.14
N ILE A 78 -0.22 6.92 14.75
CA ILE A 78 0.07 7.66 15.99
C ILE A 78 -0.07 9.17 15.76
N LYS A 79 0.46 9.68 14.64
CA LYS A 79 0.36 11.10 14.30
C LYS A 79 -1.10 11.55 14.16
N LEU A 80 -1.94 10.73 13.52
CA LEU A 80 -3.38 11.00 13.39
C LEU A 80 -4.12 10.92 14.73
N CYS A 81 -3.79 9.95 15.58
CA CYS A 81 -4.35 9.84 16.93
C CYS A 81 -4.04 11.08 17.78
N LYS A 82 -2.82 11.65 17.67
CA LYS A 82 -2.44 12.92 18.34
C LYS A 82 -3.28 14.12 17.87
N LYS A 83 -3.93 14.02 16.72
CA LYS A 83 -4.84 15.04 16.16
C LYS A 83 -6.32 14.70 16.41
N ASN A 84 -6.62 13.90 17.44
CA ASN A 84 -7.97 13.48 17.85
C ASN A 84 -8.75 12.69 16.78
N ILE A 85 -8.05 12.03 15.84
CA ILE A 85 -8.67 11.06 14.94
C ILE A 85 -8.80 9.73 15.67
N SER A 86 -9.94 9.06 15.57
CA SER A 86 -10.12 7.78 16.26
C SER A 86 -9.16 6.71 15.74
N LYS A 87 -8.69 5.83 16.63
CA LYS A 87 -7.71 4.78 16.34
C LYS A 87 -8.08 3.96 15.09
N LYS A 88 -9.35 3.57 14.94
CA LYS A 88 -9.84 2.82 13.77
C LYS A 88 -9.64 3.58 12.46
N TYR A 89 -10.01 4.86 12.40
CA TYR A 89 -9.85 5.67 11.20
C TYR A 89 -8.38 6.05 10.95
N ALA A 90 -7.61 6.26 12.01
CA ALA A 90 -6.18 6.53 11.92
C ALA A 90 -5.42 5.35 11.29
N ILE A 91 -5.68 4.12 11.75
CA ILE A 91 -5.07 2.91 11.20
C ILE A 91 -5.51 2.67 9.75
N LEU A 92 -6.80 2.78 9.45
CA LEU A 92 -7.32 2.65 8.09
C LEU A 92 -6.65 3.64 7.13
N PHE A 93 -6.60 4.92 7.52
CA PHE A 93 -5.93 5.95 6.74
C PHE A 93 -4.45 5.61 6.55
N ALA A 94 -3.75 5.26 7.63
CA ALA A 94 -2.33 4.96 7.62
C ALA A 94 -1.98 3.76 6.72
N THR A 95 -2.80 2.70 6.74
CA THR A 95 -2.62 1.53 5.87
C THR A 95 -2.80 1.88 4.40
N ILE A 96 -3.84 2.64 4.06
CA ILE A 96 -4.07 3.06 2.68
C ILE A 96 -2.95 3.99 2.23
N TYR A 97 -2.59 4.97 3.05
CA TYR A 97 -1.51 5.90 2.78
C TYR A 97 -0.19 5.16 2.53
N ALA A 98 0.20 4.24 3.42
CA ALA A 98 1.40 3.42 3.26
C ALA A 98 1.38 2.62 1.95
N CYS A 99 0.25 2.00 1.60
CA CYS A 99 0.15 1.26 0.34
C CYS A 99 0.27 2.17 -0.89
N ARG A 100 -0.15 3.44 -0.79
CA ARG A 100 -0.09 4.39 -1.91
C ARG A 100 1.28 5.02 -2.07
N ILE A 101 1.95 5.42 -0.99
CA ILE A 101 3.28 6.04 -1.09
C ILE A 101 4.35 5.04 -1.54
N HIS A 102 4.18 3.77 -1.14
CA HIS A 102 5.12 2.70 -1.46
C HIS A 102 4.71 1.88 -2.69
N GLU A 103 3.67 2.33 -3.42
CA GLU A 103 3.16 1.67 -4.62
C GLU A 103 2.82 0.17 -4.42
N ILE A 104 2.42 -0.21 -3.20
CA ILE A 104 2.03 -1.59 -2.88
C ILE A 104 0.66 -1.86 -3.50
N PRO A 105 0.53 -2.84 -4.42
CA PRO A 105 -0.66 -3.03 -5.21
C PRO A 105 -1.77 -3.74 -4.43
N ARG A 106 -2.39 -3.01 -3.50
CA ARG A 106 -3.54 -3.44 -2.72
C ARG A 106 -4.79 -2.66 -3.08
N LEU A 107 -5.89 -3.40 -3.27
CA LEU A 107 -7.21 -2.83 -3.46
C LEU A 107 -7.71 -2.27 -2.14
N LEU A 108 -8.49 -1.20 -2.24
CA LEU A 108 -9.08 -0.59 -1.06
C LEU A 108 -10.04 -1.57 -0.37
N GLU A 109 -10.79 -2.35 -1.15
CA GLU A 109 -11.74 -3.35 -0.67
C GLU A 109 -11.07 -4.42 0.21
N ASP A 110 -9.88 -4.89 -0.18
CA ASP A 110 -9.14 -5.89 0.60
C ASP A 110 -8.70 -5.32 1.96
N ILE A 111 -8.24 -4.07 1.97
CA ILE A 111 -7.86 -3.36 3.21
C ILE A 111 -9.08 -3.15 4.11
N PHE A 112 -10.23 -2.79 3.53
CA PHE A 112 -11.47 -2.65 4.30
C PHE A 112 -11.95 -3.97 4.86
N LEU A 113 -11.99 -5.02 4.04
CA LEU A 113 -12.42 -6.34 4.47
C LEU A 113 -11.56 -6.78 5.66
N GLU A 114 -10.24 -6.63 5.58
CA GLU A 114 -9.36 -7.00 6.66
C GLU A 114 -9.61 -6.20 7.96
N LEU A 115 -9.88 -4.90 7.86
CA LEU A 115 -10.19 -4.05 9.01
C LEU A 115 -11.62 -4.23 9.56
N GLU A 116 -12.57 -4.56 8.70
CA GLU A 116 -14.00 -4.70 9.00
C GLU A 116 -14.45 -6.15 9.23
N ASN A 117 -13.58 -7.14 9.03
CA ASN A 117 -13.82 -8.56 9.34
C ASN A 117 -14.25 -8.79 10.81
N SER A 118 -14.00 -7.81 11.69
CA SER A 118 -14.50 -7.79 13.07
C SER A 118 -15.98 -7.39 13.24
N SER A 119 -16.64 -6.87 12.20
CA SER A 119 -17.93 -6.18 12.32
C SER A 119 -19.11 -6.82 11.57
N GLY A 120 -18.85 -7.85 10.74
CA GLY A 120 -19.89 -8.62 10.03
C GLY A 120 -20.76 -7.84 9.03
N LYS A 121 -20.57 -6.53 8.87
CA LYS A 121 -21.35 -5.67 7.98
C LYS A 121 -20.59 -5.43 6.68
N LYS A 122 -21.11 -5.95 5.56
CA LYS A 122 -20.63 -5.60 4.21
C LYS A 122 -21.11 -4.19 3.86
N ILE A 123 -20.36 -3.16 4.23
CA ILE A 123 -20.66 -1.79 3.80
C ILE A 123 -20.08 -1.59 2.40
N ARG A 124 -20.91 -1.71 1.36
CA ARG A 124 -20.52 -1.32 -0.01
C ARG A 124 -20.52 0.21 -0.13
N ARG A 125 -19.40 0.86 0.15
CA ARG A 125 -19.15 2.26 -0.24
C ARG A 125 -18.31 2.30 -1.50
N SER A 126 -18.60 3.22 -2.42
CA SER A 126 -17.74 3.44 -3.57
C SER A 126 -16.36 3.94 -3.14
N GLU A 127 -15.29 3.41 -3.74
CA GLU A 127 -13.90 3.79 -3.42
C GLU A 127 -13.69 5.30 -3.51
N LYS A 128 -14.31 5.97 -4.49
CA LYS A 128 -14.31 7.44 -4.60
C LYS A 128 -14.90 8.13 -3.36
N ALA A 129 -16.02 7.65 -2.83
CA ALA A 129 -16.64 8.24 -1.63
C ALA A 129 -15.77 8.03 -0.39
N VAL A 130 -15.11 6.88 -0.30
CA VAL A 130 -14.21 6.55 0.79
C VAL A 130 -12.94 7.40 0.74
N LEU A 131 -12.28 7.51 -0.41
CA LEU A 131 -11.11 8.35 -0.60
C LEU A 131 -11.42 9.83 -0.29
N ARG A 132 -12.59 10.33 -0.69
CA ARG A 132 -13.05 11.68 -0.31
C ARG A 132 -13.20 11.82 1.20
N SER A 133 -13.74 10.81 1.87
CA SER A 133 -13.92 10.83 3.33
C SER A 133 -12.58 10.79 4.07
N LEU A 134 -11.63 9.97 3.60
CA LEU A 134 -10.29 9.88 4.17
C LEU A 134 -9.49 11.16 3.92
N ASN A 135 -9.57 11.76 2.73
CA ASN A 135 -8.89 13.03 2.44
C ASN A 135 -9.47 14.22 3.22
N LYS A 136 -10.66 14.11 3.85
CA LYS A 136 -11.10 15.10 4.85
C LYS A 136 -10.23 15.06 6.11
N ILE A 137 -9.66 13.90 6.45
CA ILE A 137 -8.73 13.77 7.58
C ILE A 137 -7.44 14.54 7.28
N SER A 138 -6.91 14.41 6.07
CA SER A 138 -5.73 15.15 5.59
C SER A 138 -5.92 16.67 5.72
N LYS A 139 -7.11 17.17 5.38
CA LYS A 139 -7.45 18.60 5.55
C LYS A 139 -7.54 19.03 7.01
N LYS A 140 -7.95 18.14 7.92
CA LYS A 140 -8.06 18.46 9.36
C LYS A 140 -6.71 18.58 10.05
N ILE A 141 -5.69 17.88 9.55
CA ILE A 141 -4.35 17.89 10.14
C ILE A 141 -3.44 18.96 9.54
N ASP A 142 -3.93 19.70 8.55
CA ASP A 142 -3.25 20.77 7.82
C ASP A 142 -1.89 20.35 7.22
N GLU A 143 -1.85 19.13 6.70
CA GLU A 143 -0.65 18.57 6.09
C GLU A 143 -0.99 18.09 4.68
N GLU A 144 -0.75 18.94 3.67
CA GLU A 144 -0.99 18.61 2.26
C GLU A 144 -0.25 17.35 1.80
N GLN A 145 0.89 17.05 2.45
CA GLN A 145 1.68 15.84 2.20
C GLN A 145 0.93 14.55 2.55
N PHE A 146 -0.03 14.60 3.48
CA PHE A 146 -0.83 13.45 3.89
C PHE A 146 -2.07 13.29 3.00
N ARG A 147 -1.97 13.50 1.69
CA ARG A 147 -3.09 13.28 0.77
C ARG A 147 -3.02 11.88 0.16
N ILE A 148 -4.12 11.14 0.20
CA ILE A 148 -4.22 9.85 -0.47
C ILE A 148 -4.55 10.11 -1.94
N ILE A 149 -3.57 9.80 -2.82
CA ILE A 149 -3.71 9.89 -4.27
C ILE A 149 -4.65 8.79 -4.77
N SER A 150 -5.47 9.13 -5.77
CA SER A 150 -6.34 8.14 -6.41
C SER A 150 -5.50 7.13 -7.20
N PRO A 151 -5.81 5.82 -7.19
CA PRO A 151 -4.96 4.84 -7.83
C PRO A 151 -4.95 5.00 -9.36
N THR A 152 -3.81 4.72 -9.96
CA THR A 152 -3.64 4.73 -11.42
C THR A 152 -4.18 3.46 -12.06
N LYS A 153 -4.37 3.45 -13.40
CA LYS A 153 -4.66 2.23 -14.17
C LYS A 153 -3.68 1.12 -13.84
N TYR A 154 -2.38 1.47 -13.78
CA TYR A 154 -1.30 0.53 -13.48
C TYR A 154 -1.39 -0.05 -12.06
N HIS A 155 -1.74 0.77 -11.06
CA HIS A 155 -1.94 0.28 -9.69
C HIS A 155 -3.02 -0.80 -9.61
N TYR A 156 -4.18 -0.56 -10.23
CA TYR A 156 -5.26 -1.56 -10.27
C TYR A 156 -4.85 -2.82 -11.04
N HIS A 157 -4.13 -2.66 -12.15
CA HIS A 157 -3.60 -3.77 -12.92
C HIS A 157 -2.69 -4.68 -12.09
N GLN A 158 -1.72 -4.12 -11.38
CA GLN A 158 -0.86 -4.87 -10.48
C GLN A 158 -1.64 -5.54 -9.34
N ALA A 159 -2.63 -4.83 -8.77
CA ALA A 159 -3.43 -5.36 -7.66
C ALA A 159 -4.31 -6.55 -8.09
N TYR A 160 -4.94 -6.47 -9.28
CA TYR A 160 -5.72 -7.57 -9.83
C TYR A 160 -4.85 -8.75 -10.25
N LEU A 161 -3.68 -8.51 -10.83
CA LEU A 161 -2.71 -9.57 -11.13
C LEU A 161 -2.29 -10.33 -9.86
N ALA A 162 -1.97 -9.61 -8.78
CA ALA A 162 -1.63 -10.24 -7.50
C ALA A 162 -2.76 -11.13 -6.95
N LYS A 163 -4.03 -10.73 -7.16
CA LYS A 163 -5.21 -11.49 -6.71
C LYS A 163 -5.40 -12.81 -7.46
N ILE A 164 -5.04 -12.86 -8.75
CA ILE A 164 -5.24 -14.03 -9.62
C ILE A 164 -3.97 -14.88 -9.79
N GLN A 165 -2.80 -14.38 -9.39
CA GLN A 165 -1.50 -15.00 -9.62
C GLN A 165 -1.44 -16.47 -9.21
N HIS A 166 -1.76 -16.77 -7.95
CA HIS A 166 -1.67 -18.14 -7.42
C HIS A 166 -2.59 -19.11 -8.18
N ILE A 167 -3.77 -18.66 -8.58
CA ILE A 167 -4.75 -19.49 -9.32
C ILE A 167 -4.24 -19.78 -10.73
N ILE A 168 -3.71 -18.76 -11.41
CA ILE A 168 -3.19 -18.93 -12.77
C ILE A 168 -1.93 -19.81 -12.77
N ILE A 169 -1.01 -19.58 -11.83
CA ILE A 169 0.24 -20.37 -11.74
C ILE A 169 -0.07 -21.84 -11.49
N ASN A 170 -1.01 -22.15 -10.59
CA ASN A 170 -1.36 -23.54 -10.28
C ASN A 170 -2.06 -24.27 -11.43
N GLU A 171 -2.82 -23.55 -12.26
CA GLU A 171 -3.62 -24.18 -13.33
C GLU A 171 -2.95 -24.22 -14.68
N ALA A 172 -2.17 -23.18 -15.01
CA ALA A 172 -1.63 -22.97 -16.35
C ALA A 172 -0.13 -22.61 -16.34
N GLY A 173 0.49 -22.57 -15.15
CA GLY A 173 1.92 -22.32 -15.01
C GLY A 173 2.33 -20.85 -15.00
N ASN A 174 3.58 -20.62 -14.58
CA ASN A 174 4.15 -19.28 -14.44
C ASN A 174 4.31 -18.55 -15.79
N GLU A 175 4.67 -19.26 -16.85
CA GLU A 175 4.85 -18.67 -18.19
C GLU A 175 3.56 -18.06 -18.74
N TYR A 176 2.43 -18.71 -18.47
CA TYR A 176 1.12 -18.21 -18.88
C TYR A 176 0.73 -16.96 -18.08
N PHE A 177 1.01 -16.93 -16.78
CA PHE A 177 0.82 -15.73 -15.95
C PHE A 177 1.65 -14.55 -16.47
N GLU A 178 2.93 -14.77 -16.79
CA GLU A 178 3.83 -13.75 -17.33
C GLU A 178 3.38 -13.21 -18.70
N THR A 179 2.81 -14.09 -19.52
CA THR A 179 2.19 -13.71 -20.80
C THR A 179 1.00 -12.78 -20.59
N ILE A 180 0.10 -13.09 -19.66
CA ILE A 180 -1.03 -12.24 -19.30
C ILE A 180 -0.53 -10.90 -18.79
N ARG A 181 0.41 -10.90 -17.83
CA ARG A 181 0.99 -9.69 -17.23
C ARG A 181 1.52 -8.73 -18.28
N THR A 182 2.31 -9.24 -19.22
CA THR A 182 2.94 -8.44 -20.28
C THR A 182 1.92 -7.91 -21.29
N ARG A 183 1.04 -8.77 -21.80
CA ARG A 183 0.04 -8.37 -22.82
C ARG A 183 -0.97 -7.38 -22.27
N SER A 184 -1.49 -7.65 -21.08
CA SER A 184 -2.48 -6.77 -20.45
C SER A 184 -1.90 -5.40 -20.10
N TYR A 185 -0.63 -5.32 -19.70
CA TYR A 185 0.03 -4.03 -19.48
C TYR A 185 0.12 -3.19 -20.76
N ARG A 186 0.48 -3.80 -21.90
CA ARG A 186 0.51 -3.10 -23.20
C ARG A 186 -0.88 -2.60 -23.61
N MET A 187 -1.91 -3.43 -23.43
CA MET A 187 -3.29 -3.08 -23.75
C MET A 187 -3.88 -2.01 -22.81
N LEU A 188 -3.39 -1.91 -21.58
CA LEU A 188 -3.91 -0.99 -20.57
C LEU A 188 -3.88 0.48 -21.03
N GLN A 189 -2.90 0.83 -21.86
CA GLN A 189 -2.73 2.19 -22.39
C GLN A 189 -3.82 2.60 -23.38
N SER A 190 -4.42 1.64 -24.08
CA SER A 190 -5.39 1.89 -25.15
C SER A 190 -6.86 1.77 -24.71
N ILE A 191 -7.13 1.40 -23.45
CA ILE A 191 -8.49 1.24 -22.93
C ILE A 191 -8.90 2.51 -22.19
N ASP A 192 -9.93 3.19 -22.70
CA ASP A 192 -10.41 4.48 -22.17
C ASP A 192 -11.69 4.33 -21.33
N THR A 193 -11.58 3.55 -20.26
CA THR A 193 -12.61 3.41 -19.21
C THR A 193 -12.07 3.92 -17.86
N ASP A 194 -12.86 3.81 -16.78
CA ASP A 194 -12.34 4.15 -15.46
C ASP A 194 -11.17 3.23 -15.06
N PRO A 195 -10.21 3.69 -14.22
CA PRO A 195 -8.97 2.97 -14.00
C PRO A 195 -9.10 1.52 -13.51
N SER A 196 -10.13 1.22 -12.71
CA SER A 196 -10.40 -0.13 -12.21
C SER A 196 -10.95 -1.01 -13.33
N SER A 197 -11.97 -0.53 -14.07
CA SER A 197 -12.54 -1.26 -15.20
C SER A 197 -11.53 -1.51 -16.30
N SER A 198 -10.69 -0.51 -16.64
CA SER A 198 -9.65 -0.67 -17.67
C SER A 198 -8.66 -1.78 -17.32
N ALA A 199 -8.28 -1.88 -16.04
CA ALA A 199 -7.38 -2.93 -15.57
C ALA A 199 -8.01 -4.33 -15.66
N LYS A 200 -9.30 -4.47 -15.25
CA LYS A 200 -10.04 -5.74 -15.38
C LYS A 200 -10.17 -6.15 -16.85
N GLU A 201 -10.55 -5.21 -17.72
CA GLU A 201 -10.74 -5.44 -19.15
C GLU A 201 -9.44 -5.86 -19.84
N ALA A 202 -8.32 -5.20 -19.54
CA ALA A 202 -7.01 -5.55 -20.08
C ALA A 202 -6.60 -6.99 -19.72
N ILE A 203 -6.80 -7.39 -18.45
CA ILE A 203 -6.51 -8.74 -17.96
C ILE A 203 -7.43 -9.76 -18.63
N LEU A 204 -8.74 -9.52 -18.66
CA LEU A 204 -9.71 -10.44 -19.26
C LEU A 204 -9.51 -10.61 -20.77
N SER A 205 -9.13 -9.54 -21.47
CA SER A 205 -8.82 -9.59 -22.90
C SER A 205 -7.52 -10.35 -23.20
N SER A 206 -6.58 -10.34 -22.25
CA SER A 206 -5.30 -11.06 -22.35
C SER A 206 -5.36 -12.50 -21.87
N THR A 207 -6.52 -12.96 -21.38
CA THR A 207 -6.73 -14.34 -20.90
C THR A 207 -7.49 -15.16 -21.94
N THR A 208 -7.15 -16.44 -22.02
CA THR A 208 -7.83 -17.42 -22.89
C THR A 208 -9.30 -17.58 -22.50
N SER A 209 -10.13 -17.99 -23.46
CA SER A 209 -11.56 -18.23 -23.25
C SER A 209 -11.84 -19.26 -22.15
N ILE A 210 -10.95 -20.22 -21.93
CA ILE A 210 -11.06 -21.27 -20.91
C ILE A 210 -10.87 -20.68 -19.50
N MET A 211 -9.85 -19.83 -19.32
CA MET A 211 -9.53 -19.25 -18.00
C MET A 211 -10.36 -18.01 -17.67
N ARG A 212 -10.88 -17.32 -18.69
CA ARG A 212 -11.60 -16.05 -18.57
C ARG A 212 -12.80 -16.10 -17.61
N PRO A 213 -13.68 -17.12 -17.59
CA PRO A 213 -14.82 -17.17 -16.65
C PRO A 213 -14.36 -17.16 -15.19
N LYS A 214 -13.35 -17.97 -14.86
CA LYS A 214 -12.81 -18.06 -13.50
C LYS A 214 -12.15 -16.76 -13.05
N ILE A 215 -11.33 -16.17 -13.92
CA ILE A 215 -10.70 -14.88 -13.65
C ILE A 215 -11.76 -13.78 -13.48
N ARG A 216 -12.81 -13.79 -14.30
CA ARG A 216 -13.92 -12.85 -14.18
C ARG A 216 -14.63 -12.95 -12.84
N GLU A 217 -14.86 -14.17 -12.33
CA GLU A 217 -15.49 -14.39 -11.03
C GLU A 217 -14.65 -13.83 -9.87
N ILE A 218 -13.33 -14.04 -9.89
CA ILE A 218 -12.42 -13.54 -8.84
C ILE A 218 -12.30 -12.01 -8.85
N LEU A 219 -12.38 -11.42 -10.03
CA LEU A 219 -12.28 -9.98 -10.25
C LEU A 219 -13.63 -9.25 -10.16
N ALA A 220 -14.76 -9.95 -10.03
CA ALA A 220 -16.09 -9.36 -9.89
C ALA A 220 -16.21 -8.57 -8.59
#